data_AF-A0A9P5V8N7-F1
#
_entry.id   AF-A0A9P5V8N7-F1
#
_cell.length_a   1.000
_cell.length_b   1.000
_cell.length_c   1.000
_cell.angle_alpha   90.00
_cell.angle_beta   90.00
_cell.angle_gamma   90.00
#
_symmetry.space_group_name_H-M   'P 1'
#
loop_
_entity.id
_entity.type
_entity.pdbx_description
1 polymer ?
#
loop_
_entity_poly.entity_id
_entity_poly.type
_entity_poly.pdbx_seq_one_letter_code
_entity_poly.pdbx_strand_id
1 'polypeptide(L)'
;MSKLFDIRHQLLQYATHHNHPVNVAIHLTCIPLILWTALVFAANTGPLLPYPSPESVASGATFPVLVNKVFGFATPNLAWLVMLGPHATRTAGYIHAIAWVAQFIGHGVFEKRAPKLTENLIQALVLAPYFVVWELLFMVGYRPQLKRELDVLVDADVKAFRARKAAAKQEKQPAAAAVAALVDEKKEQ
;
A
#
# COMPACT_ATOMS: atom_id res chain seq x y z
N MET A 1 -6.34 -18.79 16.38
CA MET A 1 -5.25 -17.78 16.37
C MET A 1 -5.69 -16.60 15.52
N SER A 2 -5.29 -15.37 15.87
CA SER A 2 -5.71 -14.18 15.13
C SER A 2 -5.06 -14.16 13.75
N LYS A 3 -5.83 -13.82 12.70
CA LYS A 3 -5.34 -13.68 11.32
C LYS A 3 -4.31 -12.56 11.16
N LEU A 4 -4.16 -11.71 12.17
CA LEU A 4 -3.24 -10.58 12.19
C LEU A 4 -1.78 -11.02 12.22
N PHE A 5 -1.44 -12.14 12.84
CA PHE A 5 -0.04 -12.62 12.91
C PHE A 5 0.24 -13.82 12.00
N ASP A 6 -0.74 -14.22 11.18
CA ASP A 6 -0.56 -15.26 10.18
C ASP A 6 0.08 -14.67 8.91
N ILE A 7 1.41 -14.85 8.81
CA ILE A 7 2.22 -14.35 7.69
C ILE A 7 1.71 -14.90 6.36
N ARG A 8 1.34 -16.18 6.29
CA ARG A 8 0.86 -16.80 5.04
C ARG A 8 -0.44 -16.13 4.62
N HIS A 9 -1.35 -15.90 5.56
CA HIS A 9 -2.59 -15.19 5.29
C HIS A 9 -2.34 -13.75 4.82
N GLN A 10 -1.46 -13.01 5.50
CA GLN A 10 -1.11 -11.64 5.11
C GLN A 10 -0.51 -11.56 3.71
N LEU A 11 0.45 -12.44 3.40
CA LEU A 11 1.10 -12.51 2.09
C LEU A 11 0.13 -12.90 0.99
N LEU A 12 -0.75 -13.87 1.23
CA LEU A 12 -1.78 -14.25 0.27
C LEU A 12 -2.75 -13.09 -0.01
N GLN A 13 -3.19 -12.40 1.05
CA GLN A 13 -4.06 -11.25 0.92
C GLN A 13 -3.38 -10.11 0.15
N TYR A 14 -2.07 -9.92 0.32
CA TYR A 14 -1.29 -8.97 -0.46
C TYR A 14 -1.18 -9.39 -1.93
N ALA A 15 -0.70 -10.60 -2.19
CA ALA A 15 -0.38 -11.09 -3.53
C ALA A 15 -1.63 -11.17 -4.43
N THR A 16 -2.80 -11.51 -3.89
CA THR A 16 -4.06 -11.50 -4.65
C THR A 16 -4.46 -10.12 -5.18
N HIS A 17 -3.94 -9.04 -4.59
CA HIS A 17 -4.20 -7.66 -4.98
C HIS A 17 -3.02 -6.99 -5.69
N HIS A 18 -1.85 -7.65 -5.72
CA HIS A 18 -0.60 -7.14 -6.28
C HIS A 18 0.15 -8.30 -6.96
N ASN A 19 -0.38 -8.79 -8.08
CA ASN A 19 0.19 -9.92 -8.84
C ASN A 19 0.61 -9.52 -10.25
N HIS A 20 0.12 -8.40 -10.77
CA HIS A 20 0.54 -7.92 -12.07
C HIS A 20 1.96 -7.36 -11.98
N PRO A 21 2.92 -7.82 -12.82
CA PRO A 21 4.34 -7.47 -12.67
C PRO A 21 4.60 -5.96 -12.70
N VAL A 22 3.86 -5.23 -13.55
CA VAL A 22 3.97 -3.75 -13.60
C VAL A 22 3.47 -3.10 -12.31
N ASN A 23 2.39 -3.61 -11.71
CA ASN A 23 1.89 -3.06 -10.45
C ASN A 23 2.88 -3.36 -9.32
N VAL A 24 3.42 -4.58 -9.26
CA VAL A 24 4.47 -4.94 -8.31
C VAL A 24 5.68 -4.01 -8.45
N ALA A 25 6.17 -3.75 -9.66
CA ALA A 25 7.28 -2.84 -9.90
C ALA A 25 7.00 -1.39 -9.47
N ILE A 26 5.77 -0.91 -9.73
CA ILE A 26 5.31 0.39 -9.23
C ILE A 26 5.37 0.43 -7.71
N HIS A 27 4.83 -0.57 -7.01
CA HIS A 27 4.84 -0.63 -5.55
C HIS A 27 6.26 -0.72 -4.98
N LEU A 28 7.12 -1.56 -5.57
CA LEU A 28 8.50 -1.74 -5.15
C LEU A 28 9.30 -0.43 -5.20
N THR A 29 8.97 0.43 -6.15
CA THR A 29 9.62 1.74 -6.35
C THR A 29 8.95 2.84 -5.53
N CYS A 30 7.61 2.94 -5.59
CA CYS A 30 6.85 4.05 -5.04
C CYS A 30 6.69 3.97 -3.52
N ILE A 31 6.58 2.78 -2.91
CA ILE A 31 6.41 2.65 -1.46
C ILE A 31 7.64 3.18 -0.70
N PRO A 32 8.90 2.81 -1.04
CA PRO A 32 10.07 3.41 -0.41
C PRO A 32 10.14 4.94 -0.58
N LEU A 33 9.77 5.46 -1.76
CA LEU A 33 9.73 6.90 -2.02
C LEU A 33 8.65 7.61 -1.19
N ILE A 34 7.46 7.03 -1.06
CA ILE A 34 6.37 7.55 -0.23
C ILE A 34 6.79 7.55 1.24
N LEU A 35 7.41 6.48 1.72
CA LEU A 35 7.91 6.41 3.09
C LEU A 35 8.98 7.49 3.32
N TRP A 36 9.95 7.62 2.41
CA TRP A 36 11.00 8.63 2.51
C TRP A 36 10.43 10.06 2.51
N THR A 37 9.55 10.39 1.56
CA THR A 37 8.92 11.72 1.50
C THR A 37 8.05 12.02 2.72
N ALA A 38 7.34 11.03 3.27
CA ALA A 38 6.59 11.17 4.50
C ALA A 38 7.50 11.48 5.71
N LEU A 39 8.68 10.85 5.79
CA LEU A 39 9.69 11.18 6.79
C LEU A 39 10.26 12.59 6.60
N VAL A 40 10.47 13.04 5.36
CA VAL A 40 10.87 14.43 5.07
C VAL A 40 9.80 15.41 5.57
N PHE A 41 8.51 15.16 5.32
CA PHE A 41 7.44 16.01 5.86
C PHE A 41 7.42 16.00 7.39
N ALA A 42 7.52 14.83 8.02
CA ALA A 42 7.54 14.70 9.47
C ALA A 42 8.76 15.38 10.12
N ALA A 43 9.92 15.39 9.45
CA ALA A 43 11.10 16.12 9.94
C ALA A 43 10.88 17.64 9.98
N ASN A 44 9.99 18.17 9.13
CA ASN A 44 9.67 19.60 9.06
C ASN A 44 8.51 20.01 9.99
N THR A 45 7.84 19.07 10.68
CA THR A 45 6.76 19.39 11.62
C THR A 45 7.24 19.66 13.06
N GLY A 46 8.54 19.51 13.34
CA GLY A 46 9.06 19.49 14.71
C GLY A 46 8.71 18.20 15.46
N PRO A 47 8.94 18.13 16.78
CA PRO A 47 8.64 16.94 17.58
C PRO A 47 7.14 16.64 17.56
N LEU A 48 6.75 15.53 16.91
CA LEU A 48 5.35 15.05 16.89
C LEU A 48 4.86 14.55 18.26
N LEU A 49 5.81 14.18 19.12
CA LEU A 49 5.57 13.80 20.51
C LEU A 49 6.35 14.75 21.42
N PRO A 50 5.86 15.00 22.64
CA PRO A 50 6.66 15.68 23.66
C PRO A 50 7.99 14.96 23.84
N TYR A 51 9.07 15.73 24.03
CA TYR A 51 10.34 15.13 24.43
C TYR A 51 10.13 14.33 25.71
N PRO A 52 10.63 13.09 25.79
CA PRO A 52 10.52 12.31 27.01
C PRO A 52 11.23 13.06 28.14
N SER A 53 10.56 13.21 29.27
CA SER A 53 11.15 13.82 30.46
C SER A 53 12.36 12.99 30.94
N PRO A 54 13.33 13.57 31.66
CA PRO A 54 14.44 12.82 32.24
C PRO A 54 13.98 11.59 33.04
N GLU A 55 12.85 11.70 33.73
CA GLU A 55 12.21 10.60 34.49
C GLU A 55 11.62 9.53 33.56
N SER A 56 11.07 9.92 32.41
CA SER A 56 10.56 8.99 31.39
C SER A 56 11.68 8.18 30.73
N VAL A 57 12.84 8.81 30.52
CA VAL A 57 14.04 8.14 30.00
C VAL A 57 14.63 7.21 31.07
N ALA A 58 14.71 7.67 32.32
CA ALA A 58 15.24 6.89 33.44
C ALA A 58 14.34 5.70 33.83
N SER A 59 13.03 5.81 33.66
CA SER A 59 12.06 4.72 33.90
C SER A 59 12.05 3.65 32.80
N GLY A 60 12.86 3.81 31.75
CA GLY A 60 12.94 2.84 30.67
C GLY A 60 11.75 2.88 29.71
N ALA A 61 11.06 4.02 29.56
CA ALA A 61 10.01 4.19 28.55
C ALA A 61 10.60 4.01 27.14
N THR A 62 10.57 2.76 26.65
CA THR A 62 11.26 2.37 25.42
C THR A 62 10.61 2.99 24.20
N PHE A 63 9.29 3.20 24.20
CA PHE A 63 8.56 3.59 22.99
C PHE A 63 8.83 5.04 22.54
N PRO A 64 8.67 6.09 23.38
CA PRO A 64 8.98 7.47 22.94
C PRO A 64 10.47 7.68 22.66
N VAL A 65 11.34 7.01 23.43
CA VAL A 65 12.80 7.06 23.25
C VAL A 65 13.22 6.34 21.96
N LEU A 66 12.64 5.17 21.67
CA LEU A 66 12.89 4.42 20.44
C LEU A 66 12.40 5.20 19.22
N VAL A 67 11.19 5.76 19.28
CA VAL A 67 10.65 6.62 18.23
C VAL A 67 11.60 7.79 17.99
N ASN A 68 11.96 8.55 19.03
CA ASN A 68 12.89 9.68 18.89
C ASN A 68 14.28 9.27 18.36
N LYS A 69 14.80 8.09 18.73
CA LYS A 69 16.07 7.55 18.21
C LYS A 69 15.98 7.08 16.76
N VAL A 70 14.88 6.44 16.36
CA VAL A 70 14.65 6.01 14.97
C VAL A 70 14.49 7.23 14.07
N PHE A 71 13.68 8.22 14.48
CA PHE A 71 13.57 9.49 13.76
C PHE A 71 14.90 10.25 13.78
N GLY A 72 15.60 10.34 14.92
CA GLY A 72 16.92 10.97 15.04
C GLY A 72 18.07 10.26 14.32
N PHE A 73 17.94 8.97 13.99
CA PHE A 73 18.89 8.22 13.16
C PHE A 73 18.53 8.31 11.66
N ALA A 74 17.23 8.30 11.35
CA ALA A 74 16.71 8.45 9.99
C ALA A 74 16.91 9.88 9.44
N THR A 75 16.92 10.89 10.31
CA THR A 75 16.99 12.31 9.91
C THR A 75 18.39 12.79 9.46
N PRO A 76 19.54 12.33 9.99
CA PRO A 76 20.84 12.84 9.55
C PRO A 76 21.53 11.99 8.46
N ASN A 77 21.40 10.65 8.46
CA ASN A 77 22.39 9.84 7.73
C ASN A 77 22.04 9.50 6.26
N LEU A 78 20.78 9.67 5.84
CA LEU A 78 20.40 9.59 4.41
C LEU A 78 20.01 10.95 3.81
N ALA A 79 19.63 11.91 4.66
CA ALA A 79 19.34 13.29 4.24
C ALA A 79 20.62 14.04 3.81
N TRP A 80 21.79 13.68 4.37
CA TRP A 80 23.07 14.33 4.08
C TRP A 80 23.62 14.08 2.67
N LEU A 81 23.23 12.97 2.01
CA LEU A 81 23.89 12.54 0.77
C LEU A 81 23.18 12.96 -0.53
N VAL A 82 21.92 13.41 -0.52
CA VAL A 82 21.27 13.76 -1.81
C VAL A 82 20.38 15.01 -1.84
N MET A 83 19.62 15.45 -0.83
CA MET A 83 18.51 16.41 -1.13
C MET A 83 18.15 17.47 -0.06
N LEU A 84 19.05 17.91 0.82
CA LEU A 84 18.80 19.04 1.76
C LEU A 84 19.02 20.44 1.15
N GLY A 85 18.73 20.62 -0.14
CA GLY A 85 18.63 21.98 -0.69
C GLY A 85 17.44 22.73 -0.06
N PRO A 86 17.36 24.07 -0.20
CA PRO A 86 16.23 24.90 0.28
C PRO A 86 14.86 24.53 -0.33
N HIS A 87 14.81 23.48 -1.14
CA HIS A 87 13.65 22.98 -1.85
C HIS A 87 13.31 21.52 -1.51
N ALA A 88 13.95 20.91 -0.51
CA ALA A 88 13.76 19.51 -0.11
C ALA A 88 12.28 19.14 0.07
N THR A 89 11.52 19.94 0.83
CA THR A 89 10.09 19.74 1.08
C THR A 89 9.27 19.85 -0.20
N ARG A 90 9.60 20.78 -1.09
CA ARG A 90 8.90 20.96 -2.37
C ARG A 90 9.16 19.77 -3.31
N THR A 91 10.41 19.34 -3.41
CA THR A 91 10.80 18.15 -4.19
C THR A 91 10.13 16.89 -3.65
N ALA A 92 10.11 16.72 -2.33
CA ALA A 92 9.38 15.63 -1.67
C ALA A 92 7.88 15.68 -1.98
N GLY A 93 7.27 16.87 -2.02
CA GLY A 93 5.89 17.08 -2.46
C GLY A 93 5.60 16.50 -3.85
N TYR A 94 6.42 16.84 -4.84
CA TYR A 94 6.27 16.33 -6.20
C TYR A 94 6.45 14.81 -6.28
N ILE A 95 7.51 14.28 -5.65
CA ILE A 95 7.78 12.84 -5.62
C ILE A 95 6.62 12.09 -4.97
N HIS A 96 6.12 12.58 -3.83
CA HIS A 96 5.02 11.97 -3.09
C HIS A 96 3.75 11.90 -3.95
N ALA A 97 3.38 13.00 -4.60
CA ALA A 97 2.21 13.07 -5.47
C ALA A 97 2.32 12.12 -6.67
N ILE A 98 3.46 12.14 -7.38
CA ILE A 98 3.69 11.27 -8.55
C ILE A 98 3.66 9.80 -8.14
N ALA A 99 4.30 9.45 -7.02
CA ALA A 99 4.32 8.08 -6.51
C ALA A 99 2.91 7.58 -6.18
N TRP A 100 2.07 8.38 -5.51
CA TRP A 100 0.67 8.03 -5.26
C TRP A 100 -0.14 7.84 -6.54
N VAL A 101 -0.02 8.78 -7.49
CA VAL A 101 -0.69 8.67 -8.80
C VAL A 101 -0.29 7.37 -9.51
N ALA A 102 1.01 7.04 -9.52
CA ALA A 102 1.50 5.81 -10.09
C ALA A 102 0.89 4.57 -9.40
N GLN A 103 0.78 4.55 -8.07
CA GLN A 103 0.16 3.43 -7.35
C GLN A 103 -1.34 3.28 -7.66
N PHE A 104 -2.08 4.37 -7.77
CA PHE A 104 -3.50 4.31 -8.17
C PHE A 104 -3.66 3.83 -9.62
N ILE A 105 -2.77 4.24 -10.54
CA ILE A 105 -2.72 3.70 -11.90
C ILE A 105 -2.42 2.20 -11.86
N GLY A 106 -1.45 1.79 -11.04
CA GLY A 106 -1.12 0.41 -10.69
C GLY A 106 -2.36 -0.45 -10.45
N HIS A 107 -3.12 -0.07 -9.43
CA HIS A 107 -4.35 -0.76 -9.03
C HIS A 107 -5.49 -0.66 -10.05
N GLY A 108 -5.75 0.54 -10.57
CA GLY A 108 -6.89 0.80 -11.44
C GLY A 108 -6.75 0.15 -12.82
N VAL A 109 -5.57 0.27 -13.44
CA VAL A 109 -5.34 -0.15 -14.82
C VAL A 109 -4.90 -1.61 -14.89
N PHE A 110 -3.90 -2.00 -14.07
CA PHE A 110 -3.28 -3.32 -14.18
C PHE A 110 -4.01 -4.38 -13.37
N GLU A 111 -4.33 -4.10 -12.09
CA GLU A 111 -5.03 -5.06 -11.24
C GLU A 111 -6.54 -5.06 -11.47
N LYS A 112 -7.11 -3.91 -11.85
CA LYS A 112 -8.57 -3.67 -11.97
C LYS A 112 -9.30 -4.05 -10.67
N ARG A 113 -8.63 -3.86 -9.54
CA ARG A 113 -9.09 -4.10 -8.17
C ARG A 113 -8.90 -2.80 -7.36
N ALA A 114 -9.78 -2.58 -6.39
CA ALA A 114 -9.64 -1.45 -5.49
C ALA A 114 -8.36 -1.59 -4.64
N PRO A 115 -7.66 -0.49 -4.33
CA PRO A 115 -6.53 -0.53 -3.42
C PRO A 115 -7.01 -0.77 -1.99
N LYS A 116 -6.27 -1.56 -1.20
CA LYS A 116 -6.59 -1.82 0.22
C LYS A 116 -6.68 -0.57 1.09
N LEU A 117 -6.12 0.54 0.61
CA LEU A 117 -6.28 1.87 1.20
C LEU A 117 -7.75 2.22 1.48
N THR A 118 -8.68 1.77 0.62
CA THR A 118 -10.11 2.07 0.76
C THR A 118 -10.80 1.26 1.85
N GLU A 119 -10.17 0.18 2.32
CA GLU A 119 -10.72 -0.68 3.38
C GLU A 119 -10.18 -0.28 4.75
N ASN A 120 -8.87 -0.07 4.86
CA ASN A 120 -8.22 0.36 6.09
C ASN A 120 -6.92 1.10 5.80
N LEU A 121 -6.98 2.43 5.81
CA LEU A 121 -5.85 3.32 5.53
C LEU A 121 -4.62 3.03 6.40
N ILE A 122 -4.80 2.97 7.72
CA ILE A 122 -3.68 2.82 8.67
C ILE A 122 -3.01 1.47 8.48
N GLN A 123 -3.80 0.40 8.39
CA GLN A 123 -3.27 -0.95 8.18
C GLN A 123 -2.54 -1.06 6.82
N ALA A 124 -3.09 -0.46 5.76
CA ALA A 124 -2.46 -0.44 4.45
C ALA A 124 -1.11 0.27 4.48
N LEU A 125 -1.02 1.43 5.13
CA LEU A 125 0.23 2.19 5.26
C LEU A 125 1.29 1.45 6.08
N VAL A 126 0.90 0.79 7.17
CA VAL A 126 1.84 0.03 8.02
C VAL A 126 2.36 -1.22 7.32
N LEU A 127 1.50 -1.95 6.61
CA LEU A 127 1.87 -3.22 6.00
C LEU A 127 2.55 -3.07 4.62
N ALA A 128 2.36 -1.95 3.91
CA ALA A 128 2.93 -1.81 2.57
C ALA A 128 4.48 -1.89 2.54
N PRO A 129 5.24 -1.23 3.43
CA PRO A 129 6.69 -1.41 3.51
C PRO A 129 7.09 -2.85 3.85
N TYR A 130 6.32 -3.52 4.72
CA TYR A 130 6.53 -4.92 5.07
C TYR A 130 6.43 -5.84 3.85
N PHE A 131 5.44 -5.63 2.98
CA PHE A 131 5.28 -6.45 1.76
C PHE A 131 6.36 -6.18 0.71
N VAL A 132 6.87 -4.95 0.58
CA VAL A 132 8.01 -4.65 -0.30
C VAL A 132 9.24 -5.48 0.10
N VAL A 133 9.51 -5.60 1.40
CA VAL A 133 10.61 -6.45 1.89
C VAL A 133 10.39 -7.91 1.47
N TRP A 134 9.17 -8.44 1.58
CA TRP A 134 8.87 -9.79 1.14
C TRP A 134 9.05 -10.00 -0.36
N GLU A 135 8.65 -9.05 -1.19
CA GLU A 135 8.89 -9.15 -2.63
C GLU A 135 10.39 -9.16 -2.96
N LEU A 136 11.18 -8.30 -2.32
CA LEU A 136 12.64 -8.32 -2.46
C LEU A 136 13.24 -9.66 -2.01
N LEU A 137 12.76 -10.21 -0.89
CA LEU A 137 13.15 -11.53 -0.40
C LEU A 137 12.83 -12.63 -1.43
N PHE A 138 11.63 -12.63 -2.01
CA PHE A 138 11.26 -13.58 -3.06
C PHE A 138 12.11 -13.43 -4.32
N MET A 139 12.44 -12.20 -4.73
CA MET A 139 13.31 -11.93 -5.88
C MET A 139 14.72 -12.50 -5.71
N VAL A 140 15.27 -12.51 -4.49
CA VAL A 140 16.56 -13.15 -4.19
C VAL A 140 16.45 -14.65 -3.87
N GLY A 141 15.27 -15.24 -4.04
CA GLY A 141 15.04 -16.68 -3.88
C GLY A 141 14.79 -17.14 -2.44
N TYR A 142 14.48 -16.23 -1.51
CA TYR A 142 14.12 -16.61 -0.15
C TYR A 142 12.77 -17.34 -0.11
N ARG A 143 12.70 -18.51 0.55
CA ARG A 143 11.48 -19.34 0.71
C ARG A 143 10.72 -19.62 -0.61
N PRO A 144 11.36 -20.27 -1.60
CA PRO A 144 10.75 -20.49 -2.92
C PRO A 144 9.52 -21.42 -2.88
N GLN A 145 9.44 -22.35 -1.92
CA GLN A 145 8.26 -23.20 -1.72
C GLN A 145 7.04 -22.36 -1.34
N LEU A 146 7.21 -21.41 -0.39
CA LEU A 146 6.15 -20.51 0.02
C LEU A 146 5.67 -19.64 -1.17
N LYS A 147 6.61 -19.09 -1.97
CA LYS A 147 6.25 -18.30 -3.14
C LYS A 147 5.43 -19.12 -4.16
N ARG A 148 5.85 -20.35 -4.46
CA ARG A 148 5.09 -21.26 -5.34
C ARG A 148 3.69 -21.56 -4.82
N GLU A 149 3.57 -21.84 -3.52
CA GLU A 149 2.27 -22.07 -2.88
C GLU A 149 1.37 -20.83 -2.96
N LEU A 150 1.91 -19.63 -2.74
CA LEU A 150 1.19 -18.38 -2.91
C LEU A 150 0.74 -18.18 -4.35
N ASP A 151 1.61 -18.43 -5.34
CA ASP A 151 1.29 -18.26 -6.76
C ASP A 151 0.12 -19.13 -7.21
N VAL A 152 0.10 -20.40 -6.80
CA VAL A 152 -1.03 -21.31 -7.07
C VAL A 152 -2.35 -20.76 -6.50
N LEU A 153 -2.31 -20.26 -5.26
CA LEU A 153 -3.49 -19.70 -4.60
C LEU A 153 -3.94 -18.37 -5.22
N VAL A 154 -2.99 -17.54 -5.63
CA VAL A 154 -3.24 -16.26 -6.31
C VAL A 154 -3.88 -16.50 -7.67
N ASP A 155 -3.38 -17.43 -8.46
CA ASP A 155 -3.97 -17.78 -9.76
C ASP A 155 -5.42 -18.26 -9.62
N ALA A 156 -5.70 -19.07 -8.60
CA ALA A 156 -7.04 -19.52 -8.28
C ALA A 156 -7.96 -18.34 -7.88
N ASP A 157 -7.49 -17.43 -7.02
CA ASP A 157 -8.25 -16.24 -6.62
C ASP A 157 -8.51 -15.29 -7.79
N VAL A 158 -7.51 -15.03 -8.64
CA VAL A 158 -7.64 -14.16 -9.81
C VAL A 158 -8.67 -14.71 -10.79
N LYS A 159 -8.67 -16.01 -11.05
CA LYS A 159 -9.69 -16.67 -11.87
C LYS A 159 -11.08 -16.52 -11.25
N ALA A 160 -11.22 -16.82 -9.95
CA ALA A 160 -12.49 -16.69 -9.25
C ALA A 160 -13.01 -15.24 -9.22
N PHE A 161 -12.14 -14.25 -8.99
CA PHE A 161 -12.49 -12.84 -9.03
C PHE A 161 -13.00 -12.41 -10.42
N ARG A 162 -12.32 -12.81 -11.48
CA ARG A 162 -12.74 -12.50 -12.86
C ARG A 162 -14.08 -13.14 -13.19
N ALA A 163 -14.30 -14.39 -12.78
CA ALA A 163 -15.59 -15.08 -12.96
C ALA A 163 -16.74 -14.36 -12.21
N ARG A 164 -16.53 -14.00 -10.93
CA ARG A 164 -17.50 -13.22 -10.14
C ARG A 164 -17.83 -11.89 -10.80
N LYS A 165 -16.82 -11.17 -11.31
CA LYS A 165 -17.01 -9.89 -11.99
C LYS A 165 -17.79 -10.04 -13.31
N ALA A 166 -17.57 -11.12 -14.06
CA ALA A 166 -18.31 -11.41 -15.28
C ALA A 166 -19.78 -11.74 -14.98
N ALA A 167 -20.04 -12.60 -14.00
CA ALA A 167 -21.40 -12.95 -13.57
C ALA A 167 -22.19 -11.72 -13.09
N ALA A 168 -21.58 -10.87 -12.25
CA ALA A 168 -22.22 -9.64 -11.77
C ALA A 168 -22.53 -8.64 -12.90
N LYS A 169 -21.77 -8.65 -14.00
CA LYS A 169 -22.06 -7.85 -15.19
C LYS A 169 -23.25 -8.41 -15.98
N GLN A 170 -23.32 -9.74 -16.10
CA GLN A 170 -24.42 -10.43 -16.78
C GLN A 170 -25.75 -10.28 -16.03
N GLU A 171 -25.75 -10.25 -14.70
CA GLU A 171 -26.96 -10.02 -13.89
C GLU A 171 -27.49 -8.58 -14.04
N LYS A 172 -26.59 -7.59 -14.10
CA LYS A 172 -26.98 -6.17 -14.22
C LYS A 172 -27.46 -5.78 -15.62
N GLN A 173 -27.04 -6.49 -16.68
CA GLN A 173 -27.43 -6.20 -18.06
C GLN A 173 -28.94 -6.32 -18.35
N PRO A 174 -29.62 -7.44 -18.05
CA PRO A 174 -31.06 -7.57 -18.29
C PRO A 174 -31.86 -6.61 -17.40
N ALA A 175 -31.43 -6.36 -16.16
CA ALA A 175 -32.07 -5.37 -15.29
C ALA A 175 -31.96 -3.95 -15.85
N ALA A 176 -30.78 -3.54 -16.34
CA ALA A 176 -30.60 -2.23 -16.96
C ALA A 176 -31.38 -2.09 -18.29
N ALA A 177 -31.44 -3.15 -19.09
CA ALA A 177 -32.21 -3.16 -20.34
C ALA A 177 -33.72 -3.06 -20.08
N ALA A 178 -34.24 -3.77 -19.07
CA ALA A 178 -35.65 -3.70 -18.69
C ALA A 178 -36.03 -2.30 -18.16
N VAL A 179 -35.15 -1.67 -17.36
CA VAL A 179 -35.37 -0.29 -16.88
C VAL A 179 -35.34 0.70 -18.05
N ALA A 180 -34.42 0.54 -19.01
CA ALA A 180 -34.38 1.41 -20.19
C ALA A 180 -35.66 1.30 -21.03
N ALA A 181 -36.15 0.08 -21.27
CA ALA A 181 -37.39 -0.16 -22.00
C ALA A 181 -38.62 0.49 -21.32
N LEU A 182 -38.73 0.38 -19.99
CA LEU A 182 -39.81 1.02 -19.22
C LEU A 182 -39.74 2.55 -19.24
N VAL A 183 -38.53 3.12 -19.36
CA VAL A 183 -38.35 4.58 -19.45
C VAL A 183 -38.74 5.10 -20.82
N ASP A 184 -38.43 4.37 -21.90
CA ASP A 184 -38.82 4.75 -23.25
C ASP A 184 -40.34 4.62 -23.47
N GLU A 185 -40.97 3.57 -22.95
CA GLU A 185 -42.43 3.39 -23.02
C GLU A 185 -43.20 4.51 -22.30
N LYS A 186 -42.63 5.09 -21.23
CA LYS A 186 -43.18 6.26 -20.53
C LYS A 186 -42.96 7.61 -21.23
N LYS A 187 -42.06 7.70 -22.21
CA LYS A 187 -41.83 8.93 -22.99
C LYS A 187 -42.73 9.02 -24.22
N GLU A 188 -43.25 7.88 -24.68
CA GLU A 188 -44.15 7.79 -25.83
C GLU A 188 -45.64 7.98 -25.44
N GLN A 189 -45.94 8.03 -24.15
CA GLN A 189 -47.26 8.37 -23.58
C GLN A 189 -47.32 9.84 -23.15
#